data_AF-A0A536PSS0-F1
#
_entry.id   AF-A0A536PSS0-F1
#
_cell.length_a   1.000
_cell.length_b   1.000
_cell.length_c   1.000
_cell.angle_alpha   90.00
_cell.angle_beta   90.00
_cell.angle_gamma   90.00
#
_symmetry.space_group_name_H-M   'P 1'
#
loop_
_entity.id
_entity.type
_entity.pdbx_description
1 polymer ?
#
loop_
_entity_poly.entity_id
_entity_poly.type
_entity_poly.pdbx_seq_one_letter_code
_entity_poly.pdbx_strand_id
1 'polypeptide(L)'
;MERVRAHVPRPGSARPRGRHARPRRWLDRRRRRGDRVLGARPRLQPRHRARCLHGARARQSRAAHAADLPAHGARTLDARGHRDARQVTIAPPLPQRTPESAPFWDGCAQEELRLQRCASGHWWFPPGRQCPECWSADWRWERASGRGTVFSFVVFQRSYHPAFREALPYAVAVIALAEGPRFLSRVVEIAPDQVRVGMPVAVTFEDVAGTKLPLFRRA
;
A
#
# COMPACT_ATOMS: atom_id res chain seq x y z
N MET A 1 -42.31 -51.50 -43.28
CA MET A 1 -42.37 -50.19 -42.59
C MET A 1 -40.95 -49.71 -42.34
N GLU A 2 -40.67 -48.55 -42.92
CA GLU A 2 -39.38 -47.87 -43.10
C GLU A 2 -38.38 -47.95 -41.93
N ARG A 3 -37.12 -48.27 -42.25
CA ARG A 3 -35.98 -48.01 -41.37
C ARG A 3 -35.59 -46.53 -41.49
N VAL A 4 -35.84 -45.73 -40.47
CA VAL A 4 -35.35 -44.35 -40.35
C VAL A 4 -33.82 -44.38 -40.25
N ARG A 5 -33.12 -43.99 -41.32
CA ARG A 5 -31.67 -43.76 -41.29
C ARG A 5 -31.40 -42.40 -40.65
N ALA A 6 -30.65 -42.42 -39.56
CA ALA A 6 -30.11 -41.26 -38.87
C ALA A 6 -29.26 -40.40 -39.82
N HIS A 7 -29.58 -39.11 -39.90
CA HIS A 7 -28.78 -38.12 -40.60
C HIS A 7 -27.60 -37.72 -39.70
N VAL A 8 -26.41 -38.22 -40.00
CA VAL A 8 -25.16 -37.81 -39.34
C VAL A 8 -24.60 -36.58 -40.07
N PRO A 9 -24.53 -35.39 -39.44
CA PRO A 9 -23.92 -34.23 -40.07
C PRO A 9 -22.40 -34.36 -40.11
N ARG A 10 -21.82 -34.05 -41.28
CA ARG A 10 -20.37 -34.01 -41.51
C ARG A 10 -19.71 -32.88 -40.71
N PRO A 11 -18.51 -33.07 -40.13
CA PRO A 11 -17.78 -31.98 -39.49
C PRO A 11 -17.26 -31.01 -40.55
N GLY A 12 -17.85 -29.81 -40.57
CA GLY A 12 -17.35 -28.67 -41.34
C GLY A 12 -16.07 -28.12 -40.72
N SER A 13 -15.00 -28.11 -41.50
CA SER A 13 -13.72 -27.48 -41.18
C SER A 13 -13.87 -25.96 -41.08
N ALA A 14 -14.06 -25.44 -39.87
CA ALA A 14 -14.03 -24.01 -39.59
C ALA A 14 -12.59 -23.55 -39.33
N ARG A 15 -12.13 -22.63 -40.17
CA ARG A 15 -10.79 -22.02 -40.21
C ARG A 15 -10.38 -21.42 -38.85
N PRO A 16 -9.09 -21.51 -38.46
CA PRO A 16 -8.61 -20.86 -37.24
C PRO A 16 -8.70 -19.34 -37.39
N ARG A 17 -9.54 -18.69 -36.58
CA ARG A 17 -9.51 -17.23 -36.44
C ARG A 17 -8.18 -16.85 -35.80
N GLY A 18 -7.39 -16.10 -36.56
CA GLY A 18 -6.01 -15.73 -36.25
C GLY A 18 -5.86 -15.14 -34.84
N ARG A 19 -4.88 -15.68 -34.12
CA ARG A 19 -4.28 -15.04 -32.96
C ARG A 19 -3.62 -13.74 -33.43
N HIS A 20 -4.26 -12.61 -33.20
CA HIS A 20 -3.54 -11.34 -33.16
C HIS A 20 -2.75 -11.29 -31.85
N ALA A 21 -1.56 -11.90 -31.87
CA ALA A 21 -0.51 -11.60 -30.91
C ALA A 21 -0.13 -10.12 -31.09
N ARG A 22 -0.66 -9.24 -30.25
CA ARG A 22 -0.20 -7.85 -30.20
C ARG A 22 1.18 -7.84 -29.53
N PRO A 23 2.22 -7.29 -30.16
CA PRO A 23 3.54 -7.23 -29.55
C PRO A 23 3.49 -6.33 -28.31
N ARG A 24 4.05 -6.83 -27.20
CA ARG A 24 4.29 -6.14 -25.94
C ARG A 24 5.24 -4.95 -26.17
N ARG A 25 4.71 -3.81 -26.58
CA ARG A 25 5.46 -2.57 -26.82
C ARG A 25 5.53 -1.70 -25.55
N TRP A 26 6.10 -2.24 -24.46
CA TRP A 26 6.30 -1.48 -23.21
C TRP A 26 7.76 -1.44 -22.73
N LEU A 27 8.69 -2.06 -23.46
CA LEU A 27 10.12 -2.07 -23.16
C LEU A 27 10.93 -1.41 -24.29
N ASP A 28 10.74 -0.12 -24.55
CA ASP A 28 11.84 0.71 -25.08
C ASP A 28 11.57 2.23 -24.96
N ARG A 29 11.71 2.78 -23.75
CA ARG A 29 12.09 4.19 -23.57
C ARG A 29 13.39 4.23 -22.79
N ARG A 30 14.46 3.79 -23.45
CA ARG A 30 15.82 4.09 -23.01
C ARG A 30 16.08 5.59 -23.07
N ARG A 31 16.60 6.09 -21.95
CA ARG A 31 17.74 7.03 -21.84
C ARG A 31 17.83 8.14 -22.89
N ARG A 32 17.63 9.40 -22.46
CA ARG A 32 18.47 10.57 -22.81
C ARG A 32 17.94 11.82 -22.07
N ARG A 33 18.72 12.28 -21.09
CA ARG A 33 18.85 13.62 -20.46
C ARG A 33 19.36 13.37 -19.03
N GLY A 34 20.66 13.34 -18.74
CA GLY A 34 21.73 14.17 -19.30
C GLY A 34 21.76 15.49 -18.53
N ASP A 35 22.48 15.46 -17.41
CA ASP A 35 23.25 16.51 -16.75
C ASP A 35 22.85 17.97 -17.00
N ARG A 36 22.31 18.61 -15.95
CA ARG A 36 22.44 20.06 -15.75
C ARG A 36 22.69 20.37 -14.28
N VAL A 37 23.98 20.45 -13.97
CA VAL A 37 24.67 21.57 -13.31
C VAL A 37 24.03 22.13 -12.04
N LEU A 38 24.75 21.92 -10.94
CA LEU A 38 24.73 22.68 -9.70
C LEU A 38 24.79 24.20 -9.99
N GLY A 39 23.64 24.88 -9.91
CA GLY A 39 23.53 26.34 -9.96
C GLY A 39 23.55 26.92 -8.54
N ALA A 40 24.49 27.82 -8.30
CA ALA A 40 24.80 28.46 -7.02
C ALA A 40 23.60 29.19 -6.37
N ARG A 41 23.51 29.10 -5.04
CA ARG A 41 22.61 29.91 -4.21
C ARG A 41 23.12 31.36 -4.15
N PRO A 42 22.33 32.38 -4.49
CA PRO A 42 22.74 33.76 -4.29
C PRO A 42 22.75 34.09 -2.78
N ARG A 43 23.88 34.66 -2.34
CA ARG A 43 24.11 35.16 -0.98
C ARG A 43 23.18 36.36 -0.72
N LEU A 44 22.26 36.23 0.24
CA LEU A 44 21.55 37.37 0.80
C LEU A 44 22.52 38.16 1.69
N GLN A 45 22.82 39.40 1.28
CA GLN A 45 23.65 40.33 2.03
C GLN A 45 22.90 40.91 3.24
N PRO A 46 23.57 41.23 4.35
CA PRO A 46 22.93 41.81 5.53
C PRO A 46 22.64 43.29 5.29
N ARG A 47 21.36 43.69 5.27
CA ARG A 47 20.99 45.11 5.28
C ARG A 47 21.08 45.66 6.71
N HIS A 48 22.12 46.45 6.90
CA HIS A 48 22.31 47.61 7.80
C HIS A 48 21.40 47.76 9.04
N ARG A 49 22.09 47.84 10.19
CA ARG A 49 21.64 48.37 11.47
C ARG A 49 21.04 49.77 11.31
N ALA A 50 19.74 49.92 11.56
CA ALA A 50 19.14 51.20 11.91
C ALA A 50 19.06 51.31 13.43
N ARG A 51 19.85 52.24 13.96
CA ARG A 51 19.93 52.64 15.36
C ARG A 51 18.77 53.62 15.63
N CYS A 52 17.78 53.21 16.42
CA CYS A 52 16.78 54.14 16.95
C CYS A 52 17.05 54.35 18.45
N LEU A 53 17.67 55.50 18.77
CA LEU A 53 17.75 56.08 20.11
C LEU A 53 16.54 56.98 20.28
N HIS A 54 15.52 56.59 21.05
CA HIS A 54 14.51 57.44 21.72
C HIS A 54 13.76 56.47 22.64
N GLY A 55 13.56 56.65 23.94
CA GLY A 55 13.60 57.78 24.84
C GLY A 55 12.82 57.30 26.07
N ALA A 56 13.40 57.40 27.25
CA ALA A 56 12.76 56.99 28.49
C ALA A 56 11.56 57.90 28.81
N ARG A 57 10.46 57.30 29.27
CA ARG A 57 9.32 57.78 30.10
C ARG A 57 8.13 56.86 29.78
N ALA A 58 7.29 56.37 30.69
CA ALA A 58 7.12 56.55 32.10
C ALA A 58 6.39 55.29 32.63
N ARG A 59 6.67 54.91 33.89
CA ARG A 59 5.85 53.96 34.64
C ARG A 59 4.54 54.67 34.97
N GLN A 60 3.41 54.14 34.52
CA GLN A 60 2.13 54.35 35.20
C GLN A 60 1.33 53.03 35.22
N SER A 61 0.93 52.70 36.43
CA SER A 61 0.20 51.53 36.89
C SER A 61 -1.18 51.36 36.26
N ARG A 62 -1.51 50.13 35.87
CA ARG A 62 -2.89 49.63 35.92
C ARG A 62 -2.89 48.23 36.53
N ALA A 63 -3.22 48.20 37.83
CA ALA A 63 -3.82 47.05 38.46
C ALA A 63 -5.23 46.82 37.88
N ALA A 64 -5.73 45.59 38.08
CA ALA A 64 -7.06 45.09 37.76
C ALA A 64 -7.29 44.66 36.29
N HIS A 65 -7.01 43.39 36.01
CA HIS A 65 -7.95 42.39 35.46
C HIS A 65 -7.20 41.06 35.24
N ALA A 66 -6.87 40.38 36.34
CA ALA A 66 -6.40 38.99 36.33
C ALA A 66 -7.39 38.15 37.13
N ALA A 67 -8.53 37.84 36.53
CA ALA A 67 -9.46 36.84 37.02
C ALA A 67 -10.06 36.11 35.81
N ASP A 68 -9.99 34.79 35.86
CA ASP A 68 -10.65 33.81 34.99
C ASP A 68 -10.18 33.65 33.54
N LEU A 69 -8.94 33.14 33.40
CA LEU A 69 -8.63 32.21 32.31
C LEU A 69 -8.55 30.79 32.88
N PRO A 70 -9.34 29.82 32.39
CA PRO A 70 -9.24 28.43 32.84
C PRO A 70 -7.87 27.88 32.44
N ALA A 71 -7.16 27.34 33.43
CA ALA A 71 -5.88 26.68 33.22
C ALA A 71 -6.06 25.49 32.26
N HIS A 72 -5.66 25.66 31.00
CA HIS A 72 -5.53 24.55 30.07
C HIS A 72 -4.47 23.57 30.57
N GLY A 73 -4.92 22.47 31.18
CA GLY A 73 -4.14 21.26 31.42
C GLY A 73 -3.17 21.35 32.59
N ALA A 74 -3.69 21.30 33.82
CA ALA A 74 -2.88 20.93 34.98
C ALA A 74 -2.33 19.51 34.75
N ARG A 75 -1.02 19.42 34.49
CA ARG A 75 -0.28 18.17 34.30
C ARG A 75 -0.08 17.55 35.67
N THR A 76 -0.82 16.49 35.98
CA THR A 76 -0.62 15.73 37.20
C THR A 76 0.69 14.95 37.10
N LEU A 77 1.70 15.42 37.83
CA LEU A 77 2.91 14.65 38.15
C LEU A 77 2.57 13.70 39.30
N ASP A 78 3.13 12.48 39.31
CA ASP A 78 3.02 11.64 40.50
C ASP A 78 3.80 12.26 41.68
N ALA A 79 3.62 11.71 42.89
CA ALA A 79 4.29 12.19 44.10
C ALA A 79 5.83 12.12 44.06
N ARG A 80 6.41 11.49 43.02
CA ARG A 80 7.86 11.35 42.79
C ARG A 80 8.35 12.15 41.58
N GLY A 81 7.50 12.99 40.97
CA GLY A 81 7.85 13.79 39.79
C GLY A 81 8.04 12.96 38.52
N HIS A 82 7.64 11.69 38.52
CA HIS A 82 7.64 10.85 37.34
C HIS A 82 6.34 11.07 36.56
N ARG A 83 6.47 11.14 35.24
CA ARG A 83 5.28 11.07 34.38
C ARG A 83 4.76 9.65 34.53
N ASP A 84 3.52 9.47 34.97
CA ASP A 84 2.80 8.21 34.81
C ASP A 84 2.61 7.99 33.31
N ALA A 85 3.65 7.46 32.67
CA ALA A 85 3.68 7.15 31.25
C ALA A 85 2.96 5.82 31.06
N ARG A 86 1.64 5.81 31.29
CA ARG A 86 0.77 4.75 30.79
C ARG A 86 0.99 4.69 29.29
N GLN A 87 1.70 3.66 28.83
CA GLN A 87 1.92 3.42 27.42
C GLN A 87 0.55 3.16 26.80
N VAL A 88 0.01 4.15 26.09
CA VAL A 88 -1.18 3.94 25.26
C VAL A 88 -0.74 3.07 24.10
N THR A 89 -1.10 1.79 24.12
CA THR A 89 -0.90 0.88 23.00
C THR A 89 -1.81 1.32 21.87
N ILE A 90 -1.23 1.98 20.86
CA ILE A 90 -1.96 2.41 19.66
C ILE A 90 -2.00 1.21 18.71
N ALA A 91 -3.21 0.68 18.46
CA ALA A 91 -3.42 -0.41 17.52
C ALA A 91 -3.06 0.00 16.07
N PRO A 92 -2.63 -0.94 15.21
CA PRO A 92 -2.37 -0.64 13.81
C PRO A 92 -3.67 -0.27 13.09
N PRO A 93 -3.61 0.60 12.07
CA PRO A 93 -4.78 0.88 11.24
C PRO A 93 -5.19 -0.39 10.50
N LEU A 94 -6.46 -0.76 10.61
CA LEU A 94 -7.03 -1.89 9.91
C LEU A 94 -7.60 -1.46 8.56
N PRO A 95 -7.58 -2.35 7.54
CA PRO A 95 -8.18 -2.05 6.25
C PRO A 95 -9.69 -1.88 6.39
N GLN A 96 -10.24 -0.92 5.63
CA GLN A 96 -11.69 -0.75 5.53
C GLN A 96 -12.28 -1.80 4.59
N ARG A 97 -13.27 -2.53 5.08
CA ARG A 97 -14.03 -3.50 4.28
C ARG A 97 -15.19 -2.78 3.58
N THR A 98 -15.22 -2.89 2.26
CA THR A 98 -16.29 -2.35 1.40
C THR A 98 -17.04 -3.50 0.71
N PRO A 99 -18.23 -3.28 0.12
CA PRO A 99 -18.93 -4.31 -0.64
C PRO A 99 -18.08 -4.93 -1.76
N GLU A 100 -17.26 -4.13 -2.44
CA GLU A 100 -16.38 -4.60 -3.52
C GLU A 100 -15.20 -5.42 -3.01
N SER A 101 -14.68 -5.13 -1.81
CA SER A 101 -13.55 -5.85 -1.22
C SER A 101 -13.97 -6.97 -0.27
N ALA A 102 -15.25 -7.08 0.08
CA ALA A 102 -15.76 -8.07 1.02
C ALA A 102 -15.36 -9.51 0.65
N PRO A 103 -15.49 -9.98 -0.61
CA PRO A 103 -15.11 -11.36 -0.96
C PRO A 103 -13.60 -11.62 -0.89
N PHE A 104 -12.78 -10.58 -1.08
CA PHE A 104 -11.33 -10.67 -0.84
C PHE A 104 -11.05 -10.89 0.65
N TRP A 105 -11.67 -10.10 1.52
CA TRP A 105 -11.50 -10.24 2.98
C TRP A 105 -12.08 -11.55 3.53
N ASP A 106 -13.18 -12.05 2.96
CA ASP A 106 -13.71 -13.39 3.28
C ASP A 106 -12.72 -14.49 2.89
N GLY A 107 -12.07 -14.33 1.73
CA GLY A 107 -10.97 -15.20 1.33
C GLY A 107 -9.83 -15.15 2.35
N CYS A 108 -9.38 -13.96 2.73
CA CYS A 108 -8.31 -13.80 3.73
C CYS A 108 -8.65 -14.45 5.07
N ALA A 109 -9.89 -14.33 5.54
CA ALA A 109 -10.37 -14.99 6.76
C ALA A 109 -10.31 -16.52 6.69
N GLN A 110 -10.41 -17.08 5.47
CA GLN A 110 -10.28 -18.50 5.17
C GLN A 110 -8.85 -18.90 4.73
N GLU A 111 -7.89 -17.98 4.86
CA GLU A 111 -6.50 -18.16 4.41
C GLU A 111 -6.39 -18.47 2.90
N GLU A 112 -7.28 -17.87 2.12
CA GLU A 112 -7.33 -17.96 0.66
C GLU A 112 -7.14 -16.58 0.01
N LEU A 113 -6.09 -16.43 -0.81
CA LEU A 113 -5.93 -15.23 -1.62
C LEU A 113 -6.91 -15.29 -2.80
N ARG A 114 -8.03 -14.58 -2.71
CA ARG A 114 -9.02 -14.49 -3.80
C ARG A 114 -8.79 -13.25 -4.63
N LEU A 115 -8.83 -13.39 -5.96
CA LEU A 115 -8.72 -12.30 -6.91
C LEU A 115 -9.86 -12.36 -7.90
N GLN A 116 -10.15 -11.24 -8.56
CA GLN A 116 -11.15 -11.22 -9.62
C GLN A 116 -10.53 -11.67 -10.95
N ARG A 117 -11.32 -12.44 -11.71
CA ARG A 117 -10.98 -12.88 -13.07
C ARG A 117 -12.18 -12.75 -13.99
N CYS A 118 -12.00 -12.11 -15.15
CA CYS A 118 -13.07 -11.97 -16.15
C CYS A 118 -13.13 -13.19 -17.08
N ALA A 119 -14.24 -13.32 -17.83
CA ALA A 119 -14.40 -14.40 -18.82
C ALA A 119 -13.30 -14.41 -19.90
N SER A 120 -12.69 -13.26 -20.20
CA SER A 120 -11.54 -13.17 -21.12
C SER A 120 -10.22 -13.65 -20.50
N GLY A 121 -10.19 -13.97 -19.21
CA GLY A 121 -9.04 -14.55 -18.52
C GLY A 121 -8.10 -13.55 -17.83
N HIS A 122 -8.42 -12.25 -17.81
CA HIS A 122 -7.62 -11.25 -17.11
C HIS A 122 -7.86 -11.32 -15.60
N TRP A 123 -6.78 -11.34 -14.83
CA TRP A 123 -6.78 -11.23 -13.37
C TRP A 123 -6.37 -9.83 -12.94
N TRP A 124 -6.96 -9.30 -11.87
CA TRP A 124 -6.57 -7.99 -11.35
C TRP A 124 -6.69 -7.86 -9.83
N PHE A 125 -5.99 -6.84 -9.34
CA PHE A 125 -6.03 -6.32 -7.97
C PHE A 125 -5.59 -4.84 -8.03
N PRO A 126 -6.14 -3.92 -7.22
CA PRO A 126 -7.19 -4.09 -6.20
C PRO A 126 -8.58 -4.46 -6.76
N PRO A 127 -9.52 -4.91 -5.90
CA PRO A 127 -10.88 -5.25 -6.32
C PRO A 127 -11.61 -4.05 -6.94
N GLY A 128 -12.42 -4.30 -7.97
CA GLY A 128 -13.14 -3.28 -8.72
C GLY A 128 -14.42 -3.83 -9.35
N ARG A 129 -15.27 -2.93 -9.87
CA ARG A 129 -16.58 -3.31 -10.42
C ARG A 129 -16.52 -3.91 -11.83
N GLN A 130 -15.44 -3.66 -12.57
CA GLN A 130 -15.24 -4.07 -13.96
C GLN A 130 -13.78 -4.47 -14.17
N CYS A 131 -13.52 -5.29 -15.18
CA CYS A 131 -12.16 -5.63 -15.59
C CYS A 131 -11.43 -4.38 -16.11
N PRO A 132 -10.22 -4.05 -15.63
CA PRO A 132 -9.49 -2.85 -16.07
C PRO A 132 -8.96 -2.95 -17.51
N GLU A 133 -8.92 -4.16 -18.09
CA GLU A 133 -8.40 -4.40 -19.43
C GLU A 133 -9.51 -4.40 -20.50
N CYS A 134 -10.61 -5.13 -20.25
CA CYS A 134 -11.70 -5.29 -21.23
C CYS A 134 -13.01 -4.61 -20.84
N TRP A 135 -13.09 -3.97 -19.67
CA TRP A 135 -14.28 -3.28 -19.15
C TRP A 135 -15.52 -4.17 -18.94
N SER A 136 -15.36 -5.49 -19.07
CA SER A 136 -16.45 -6.43 -18.80
C SER A 136 -16.83 -6.41 -17.32
N ALA A 137 -18.14 -6.41 -17.06
CA ALA A 137 -18.73 -6.70 -15.74
C ALA A 137 -18.93 -8.21 -15.52
N ASP A 138 -18.70 -9.05 -16.54
CA ASP A 138 -18.72 -10.51 -16.43
C ASP A 138 -17.37 -11.01 -15.88
N TRP A 139 -17.34 -11.19 -14.58
CA TRP A 139 -16.20 -11.69 -13.83
C TRP A 139 -16.64 -12.45 -12.58
N ARG A 140 -15.73 -13.25 -12.05
CA ARG A 140 -15.92 -14.01 -10.81
C ARG A 140 -14.71 -13.89 -9.90
N TRP A 141 -14.92 -14.19 -8.62
CA TRP A 141 -13.84 -14.38 -7.66
C TRP A 141 -13.28 -15.79 -7.79
N GLU A 142 -11.97 -15.90 -7.86
CA GLU A 142 -11.25 -17.17 -7.91
C GLU A 142 -10.09 -17.16 -6.92
N ARG A 143 -9.78 -18.33 -6.36
CA ARG A 143 -8.59 -18.53 -5.55
C ARG A 143 -7.35 -18.43 -6.45
N ALA A 144 -6.47 -17.48 -6.15
CA ALA A 144 -5.14 -17.40 -6.73
C ALA A 144 -4.25 -18.49 -6.14
N SER A 145 -3.17 -18.85 -6.85
CA SER A 145 -2.16 -19.79 -6.36
C SER A 145 -1.42 -19.29 -5.11
N GLY A 146 -1.48 -17.98 -4.84
CA GLY A 146 -0.75 -17.36 -3.75
C GLY A 146 0.75 -17.23 -3.99
N ARG A 147 1.25 -17.66 -5.16
CA ARG A 147 2.67 -17.59 -5.52
C ARG A 147 2.99 -16.29 -6.23
N GLY A 148 4.19 -15.79 -6.03
CA GLY A 148 4.69 -14.63 -6.75
C GLY A 148 6.19 -14.47 -6.67
N THR A 149 6.65 -13.34 -7.19
CA THR A 149 8.06 -12.93 -7.14
C THR A 149 8.17 -11.49 -6.66
N VAL A 150 9.19 -11.16 -5.88
CA VAL A 150 9.44 -9.78 -5.46
C VAL A 150 9.80 -8.94 -6.69
N PHE A 151 8.91 -8.03 -7.10
CA PHE A 151 9.15 -7.12 -8.21
C PHE A 151 10.01 -5.93 -7.77
N SER A 152 9.70 -5.34 -6.62
CA SER A 152 10.47 -4.30 -5.96
C SER A 152 10.18 -4.31 -4.46
N PHE A 153 11.04 -3.72 -3.63
CA PHE A 153 10.80 -3.62 -2.20
C PHE A 153 11.46 -2.39 -1.58
N VAL A 154 11.00 -2.02 -0.40
CA VAL A 154 11.62 -1.04 0.49
C VAL A 154 11.72 -1.63 1.89
N VAL A 155 12.75 -1.23 2.63
CA VAL A 155 12.90 -1.59 4.04
C VAL A 155 12.63 -0.35 4.88
N PHE A 156 11.60 -0.41 5.72
CA PHE A 156 11.30 0.65 6.66
C PHE A 156 12.23 0.53 7.87
N GLN A 157 13.13 1.51 8.01
CA GLN A 157 14.04 1.65 9.14
C GLN A 157 13.48 2.54 10.25
N ARG A 158 12.43 3.30 9.96
CA ARG A 158 11.79 4.24 10.87
C ARG A 158 10.29 4.02 10.87
N SER A 159 9.70 4.10 12.07
CA SER A 159 8.26 4.02 12.26
C SER A 159 7.64 5.39 12.03
N TYR A 160 6.63 5.42 11.16
CA TYR A 160 5.76 6.58 10.91
C TYR A 160 4.41 6.48 11.63
N HIS A 161 4.11 5.33 12.24
CA HIS A 161 2.92 5.11 13.04
C HIS A 161 3.27 4.25 14.27
N PRO A 162 2.89 4.65 15.49
CA PRO A 162 3.37 4.02 16.73
C PRO A 162 3.19 2.50 16.78
N ALA A 163 2.10 1.98 16.20
CA ALA A 163 1.83 0.54 16.13
C ALA A 163 2.91 -0.31 15.42
N PHE A 164 3.76 0.30 14.58
CA PHE A 164 4.81 -0.42 13.85
C PHE A 164 6.20 -0.26 14.46
N ARG A 165 6.34 0.37 15.65
CA ARG A 165 7.66 0.58 16.27
C ARG A 165 8.39 -0.72 16.57
N GLU A 166 7.65 -1.71 17.07
CA GLU A 166 8.19 -3.03 17.43
C GLU A 166 8.49 -3.91 16.22
N ALA A 167 7.88 -3.61 15.07
CA ALA A 167 8.09 -4.34 13.82
C ALA A 167 9.33 -3.86 13.05
N LEU A 168 10.04 -2.82 13.49
CA LEU A 168 11.21 -2.31 12.77
C LEU A 168 12.44 -3.20 12.98
N PRO A 169 13.29 -3.37 11.94
CA PRO A 169 13.02 -3.06 10.54
C PRO A 169 12.07 -4.08 9.90
N TYR A 170 11.28 -3.66 8.90
CA TYR A 170 10.45 -4.57 8.09
C TYR A 170 10.50 -4.24 6.59
N ALA A 171 10.34 -5.27 5.76
CA ALA A 171 10.30 -5.14 4.31
C ALA A 171 8.86 -5.07 3.80
N VAL A 172 8.57 -4.10 2.94
CA VAL A 172 7.33 -4.03 2.15
C VAL A 172 7.71 -4.19 0.69
N ALA A 173 7.08 -5.14 0.01
CA ALA A 173 7.35 -5.50 -1.36
C ALA A 173 6.13 -5.32 -2.25
N VAL A 174 6.40 -4.94 -3.49
CA VAL A 174 5.49 -5.17 -4.61
C VAL A 174 5.78 -6.58 -5.11
N ILE A 175 4.81 -7.47 -4.99
CA ILE A 175 4.87 -8.85 -5.46
C ILE A 175 4.21 -8.93 -6.83
N ALA A 176 4.90 -9.47 -7.83
CA ALA A 176 4.29 -9.89 -9.09
C ALA A 176 3.71 -11.30 -8.89
N LEU A 177 2.38 -11.40 -8.81
CA LEU A 177 1.70 -12.68 -8.64
C LEU A 177 1.79 -13.52 -9.92
N ALA A 178 1.73 -14.85 -9.77
CA ALA A 178 1.79 -15.78 -10.88
C ALA A 178 0.63 -15.57 -11.89
N GLU A 179 -0.51 -15.10 -11.41
CA GLU A 179 -1.71 -14.79 -12.20
C GLU A 179 -1.56 -13.50 -13.05
N GLY A 180 -0.56 -12.66 -12.75
CA GLY A 180 -0.28 -11.43 -13.48
C GLY A 180 -0.30 -10.12 -12.68
N PRO A 181 -1.26 -9.86 -11.76
CA PRO A 181 -1.35 -8.57 -11.10
C PRO A 181 -0.22 -8.33 -10.08
N ARG A 182 0.01 -7.06 -9.74
CA ARG A 182 0.92 -6.65 -8.67
C ARG A 182 0.17 -6.53 -7.36
N PHE A 183 0.79 -6.99 -6.29
CA PHE A 183 0.23 -6.99 -4.94
C PHE A 183 1.22 -6.36 -3.96
N LEU A 184 0.79 -5.37 -3.18
CA LEU A 184 1.65 -4.72 -2.19
C LEU A 184 1.45 -5.40 -0.83
N SER A 185 2.52 -5.94 -0.24
CA SER A 185 2.45 -6.55 1.10
C SER A 185 3.81 -6.63 1.78
N ARG A 186 3.84 -7.01 3.07
CA ARG A 186 5.09 -7.30 3.78
C ARG A 186 5.65 -8.64 3.37
N VAL A 187 6.99 -8.72 3.37
CA VAL A 187 7.70 -10.00 3.33
C VAL A 187 8.14 -10.34 4.76
N VAL A 188 7.70 -11.48 5.26
CA VAL A 188 7.89 -11.95 6.64
C VAL A 188 8.68 -13.26 6.68
N GLU A 189 9.01 -13.73 7.89
CA GLU A 189 9.78 -14.95 8.13
C GLU A 189 11.18 -14.94 7.47
N ILE A 190 11.70 -13.73 7.21
CA ILE A 190 13.03 -13.49 6.65
C ILE A 190 13.56 -12.16 7.14
N ALA A 191 14.87 -12.03 7.33
CA ALA A 191 15.48 -10.76 7.68
C ALA A 191 15.25 -9.74 6.53
N PRO A 192 14.86 -8.48 6.81
CA PRO A 192 14.53 -7.51 5.76
C PRO A 192 15.68 -7.23 4.78
N ASP A 193 16.92 -7.33 5.25
CA ASP A 193 18.15 -7.15 4.47
C ASP A 193 18.49 -8.36 3.59
N GLN A 194 17.72 -9.46 3.68
CA GLN A 194 17.84 -10.64 2.81
C GLN A 194 16.81 -10.64 1.68
N VAL A 195 15.80 -9.76 1.70
CA VAL A 195 14.82 -9.63 0.60
C VAL A 195 15.53 -9.16 -0.67
N ARG A 196 15.24 -9.80 -1.82
CA ARG A 196 15.85 -9.49 -3.12
C ARG A 196 14.79 -9.42 -4.21
N VAL A 197 15.00 -8.54 -5.18
CA VAL A 197 14.21 -8.56 -6.42
C VAL A 197 14.38 -9.91 -7.12
N GLY A 198 13.27 -10.47 -7.63
CA GLY A 198 13.22 -11.79 -8.24
C GLY A 198 13.07 -12.95 -7.25
N MET A 199 13.12 -12.71 -5.93
CA MET A 199 12.93 -13.75 -4.93
C MET A 199 11.53 -14.38 -5.06
N PRO A 200 11.42 -15.72 -5.12
CA PRO A 200 10.14 -16.41 -5.10
C PRO A 200 9.51 -16.32 -3.71
N VAL A 201 8.21 -16.05 -3.67
CA VAL A 201 7.44 -15.91 -2.43
C VAL A 201 6.08 -16.59 -2.55
N ALA A 202 5.52 -16.96 -1.40
CA ALA A 202 4.18 -17.51 -1.28
C ALA A 202 3.39 -16.76 -0.19
N VAL A 203 2.09 -16.63 -0.40
CA VAL A 203 1.19 -15.96 0.54
C VAL A 203 1.12 -16.74 1.86
N THR A 204 1.06 -16.00 2.95
CA THR A 204 0.73 -16.47 4.30
C THR A 204 -0.24 -15.47 4.93
N PHE A 205 -0.87 -15.82 6.04
CA PHE A 205 -1.91 -15.00 6.66
C PHE A 205 -1.60 -14.76 8.14
N GLU A 206 -1.57 -13.50 8.55
CA GLU A 206 -1.36 -13.09 9.94
C GLU A 206 -2.66 -12.48 10.48
N ASP A 207 -3.06 -12.85 11.69
CA ASP A 207 -4.17 -12.20 12.38
C ASP A 207 -3.68 -10.90 13.02
N VAL A 208 -4.31 -9.79 12.65
CA VAL A 208 -4.05 -8.48 13.25
C VAL A 208 -5.38 -7.96 13.78
N ALA A 209 -5.55 -8.05 15.10
CA ALA A 209 -6.75 -7.60 15.82
C ALA A 209 -8.06 -8.17 15.22
N GLY A 210 -8.07 -9.48 14.91
CA GLY A 210 -9.22 -10.19 14.34
C GLY A 210 -9.38 -10.03 12.83
N THR A 211 -8.45 -9.35 12.15
CA THR A 211 -8.42 -9.24 10.69
C THR A 211 -7.25 -10.04 10.14
N LYS A 212 -7.54 -11.06 9.31
CA LYS A 212 -6.52 -11.82 8.60
C LYS A 212 -5.95 -10.99 7.44
N LEU A 213 -4.66 -10.67 7.51
CA LEU A 213 -3.94 -9.92 6.48
C LEU A 213 -3.07 -10.86 5.63
N PRO A 214 -3.13 -10.77 4.29
CA PRO A 214 -2.26 -11.54 3.41
C PRO A 214 -0.86 -10.93 3.38
N LEU A 215 0.11 -11.68 3.87
CA LEU A 215 1.55 -11.40 3.84
C LEU A 215 2.25 -12.38 2.90
N PHE A 216 3.55 -12.22 2.70
CA PHE A 216 4.35 -13.13 1.89
C PHE A 216 5.56 -13.63 2.65
N ARG A 217 5.90 -14.90 2.49
CA ARG A 217 7.15 -15.48 2.95
C ARG A 217 7.93 -16.03 1.77
N ARG A 218 9.24 -16.25 1.96
CA ARG A 218 10.06 -16.91 0.94
C ARG A 218 9.49 -18.31 0.65
N ALA A 219 9.31 -18.62 -0.63
CA ALA A 219 8.81 -19.91 -1.11
C ALA A 219 9.92 -20.95 -1.25
#